data_AF-A0A7W5LHU6-F1
#
_entry.id   AF-A0A7W5LHU6-F1
#
_cell.length_a   1.000
_cell.length_b   1.000
_cell.length_c   1.000
_cell.angle_alpha   90.00
_cell.angle_beta   90.00
_cell.angle_gamma   90.00
#
_symmetry.space_group_name_H-M   'P 1'
#
loop_
_entity.id
_entity.type
_entity.pdbx_description
1 polymer ?
#
loop_
_entity_poly.entity_id
_entity_poly.type
_entity_poly.pdbx_seq_one_letter_code
_entity_poly.pdbx_strand_id
1 'polypeptide(L)'
;MKDLRSMTLPLLSAALATFVFAAPVAAFADNSVTVGSVTLVNKGRVAIGRIPANQRDKFGETFGSGSGMSIDTKSWVRNADGSYKGSLWLLPDRGYNAVGTTDYRPRLNTIDVQLTPAAPGATPPAGKEQSGVDAKLADTMMLTDNKGADTTGLDPANGVRNPADGMPLLPQAPNGKIALDNEAIVRLPDGTMFISDEYGPYIYRFSADGQMMSATQPPDALLPMRHGAVNFASNNPGPGETAPDPKDPSSGRQNNQGLEGMSMTPDGKFLIAVLQSATRQDGGDSGSTRQNTRALVYDAADLAHLKLVHEYVVPLPVFKDDKGKTIVAAQSEIVALSPQSFLMLARDSGNGYGQKGEKSLYRSIDIVDVSAATDIHGTAFDADKPVAPKGVVDASVKPATVSQFIDINDSADLARFGLHNGAPNDRNNLSEKWEAMSLASVLDPNLPNDYFLFVANDNDFLTQDGFQVGAAYKGDGGADVDTMFQVFQVTIPGLSAK
;
A
#
# COMPACT_ATOMS: atom_id res chain seq x y z
N MET A 1 -87.52 5.64 16.09
CA MET A 1 -87.04 6.93 16.61
C MET A 1 -86.57 6.68 18.03
N LYS A 2 -85.27 6.95 18.28
CA LYS A 2 -84.59 7.14 19.58
C LYS A 2 -84.92 6.15 20.71
N ASP A 3 -83.94 5.35 21.09
CA ASP A 3 -83.54 5.27 22.49
C ASP A 3 -82.05 4.91 22.62
N LEU A 4 -81.31 5.83 23.24
CA LEU A 4 -79.92 5.68 23.66
C LEU A 4 -79.89 4.79 24.91
N ARG A 5 -79.09 3.71 24.88
CA ARG A 5 -78.49 3.13 26.08
C ARG A 5 -77.01 2.88 25.85
N SER A 6 -76.22 3.62 26.63
CA SER A 6 -74.79 3.50 26.83
C SER A 6 -74.43 2.10 27.33
N MET A 7 -73.55 1.40 26.61
CA MET A 7 -72.76 0.29 27.15
C MET A 7 -71.27 0.59 26.90
N THR A 8 -70.56 0.72 28.02
CA THR A 8 -69.11 0.81 28.15
C THR A 8 -68.45 -0.49 27.72
N LEU A 9 -67.47 -0.43 26.81
CA LEU A 9 -66.49 -1.49 26.57
C LEU A 9 -65.13 -1.08 27.20
N PRO A 10 -64.40 -2.01 27.84
CA PRO A 10 -63.10 -1.72 28.41
C PRO A 10 -62.05 -1.64 27.29
N LEU A 11 -61.28 -0.55 27.27
CA LEU A 11 -60.05 -0.43 26.49
C LEU A 11 -59.01 -1.40 27.07
N LEU A 12 -58.80 -2.53 26.40
CA LEU A 12 -57.56 -3.30 26.55
C LEU A 12 -56.46 -2.54 25.83
N SER A 13 -55.66 -1.78 26.59
CA SER A 13 -54.39 -1.25 26.10
C SER A 13 -53.41 -2.40 25.92
N ALA A 14 -53.27 -2.88 24.68
CA ALA A 14 -52.12 -3.71 24.29
C ALA A 14 -50.90 -2.80 24.24
N ALA A 15 -50.09 -2.81 25.30
CA ALA A 15 -48.76 -2.20 25.28
C ALA A 15 -47.88 -3.00 24.31
N LEU A 16 -47.73 -2.49 23.09
CA LEU A 16 -46.74 -2.97 22.14
C LEU A 16 -45.37 -2.53 22.65
N ALA A 17 -44.70 -3.38 23.42
CA ALA A 17 -43.31 -3.18 23.78
C ALA A 17 -42.44 -3.34 22.52
N THR A 18 -42.17 -2.24 21.84
CA THR A 18 -41.09 -2.17 20.85
C THR A 18 -39.77 -2.42 21.57
N PHE A 19 -39.28 -3.65 21.51
CA PHE A 19 -37.88 -3.96 21.77
C PHE A 19 -37.05 -3.32 20.66
N VAL A 20 -36.62 -2.07 20.90
CA VAL A 20 -35.48 -1.53 20.18
C VAL A 20 -34.28 -2.31 20.70
N PHE A 21 -33.80 -3.27 19.90
CA PHE A 21 -32.45 -3.78 20.06
C PHE A 21 -31.50 -2.62 19.77
N ALA A 22 -31.21 -1.81 20.78
CA ALA A 22 -30.02 -1.00 20.81
C ALA A 22 -28.85 -2.00 20.87
N ALA A 23 -28.30 -2.34 19.70
CA ALA A 23 -26.96 -2.91 19.67
C ALA A 23 -26.04 -1.97 20.48
N PRO A 24 -25.11 -2.48 21.28
CA PRO A 24 -24.31 -1.63 22.15
C PRO A 24 -23.40 -0.76 21.27
N VAL A 25 -23.82 0.49 21.06
CA VAL A 25 -23.02 1.55 20.43
C VAL A 25 -21.74 1.83 21.24
N ALA A 26 -21.67 1.33 22.48
CA ALA A 26 -20.53 1.48 23.38
C ALA A 26 -19.30 0.61 23.06
N ALA A 27 -19.38 -0.36 22.14
CA ALA A 27 -18.27 -1.29 21.87
C ALA A 27 -17.28 -0.86 20.76
N PHE A 28 -17.51 0.30 20.10
CA PHE A 28 -16.68 0.76 18.97
C PHE A 28 -16.01 2.13 19.18
N ALA A 29 -16.19 2.80 20.33
CA ALA A 29 -15.62 4.13 20.55
C ALA A 29 -14.08 4.14 20.46
N ASP A 30 -13.42 3.08 20.96
CA ASP A 30 -11.96 2.92 20.93
C ASP A 30 -11.40 2.53 19.55
N ASN A 31 -12.27 2.21 18.58
CA ASN A 31 -11.88 1.75 17.23
C ASN A 31 -12.33 2.74 16.14
N SER A 32 -12.38 4.04 16.44
CA SER A 32 -12.82 5.05 15.47
C SER A 32 -11.91 6.27 15.44
N VAL A 33 -11.80 6.88 14.27
CA VAL A 33 -11.05 8.13 14.07
C VAL A 33 -11.94 9.10 13.33
N THR A 34 -11.96 10.36 13.78
CA THR A 34 -12.71 11.42 13.12
C THR A 34 -11.76 12.37 12.41
N VAL A 35 -11.97 12.54 11.10
CA VAL A 35 -11.27 13.50 10.24
C VAL A 35 -12.29 14.44 9.63
N GLY A 36 -12.16 15.73 9.94
CA GLY A 36 -13.20 16.71 9.63
C GLY A 36 -14.55 16.31 10.23
N SER A 37 -15.55 16.06 9.38
CA SER A 37 -16.89 15.60 9.77
C SER A 37 -17.13 14.10 9.55
N VAL A 38 -16.11 13.35 9.12
CA VAL A 38 -16.22 11.93 8.79
C VAL A 38 -15.59 11.10 9.90
N THR A 39 -16.38 10.17 10.45
CA THR A 39 -15.89 9.19 11.42
C THR A 39 -15.69 7.84 10.73
N LEU A 40 -14.45 7.40 10.67
CA LEU A 40 -14.09 6.06 10.21
C LEU A 40 -14.14 5.10 11.40
N VAL A 41 -14.59 3.87 11.15
CA VAL A 41 -14.68 2.83 12.19
C VAL A 41 -13.96 1.57 11.73
N ASN A 42 -13.02 1.09 12.54
CA ASN A 42 -12.38 -0.19 12.39
C ASN A 42 -13.25 -1.26 13.06
N LYS A 43 -13.79 -2.21 12.30
CA LYS A 43 -14.60 -3.33 12.82
C LYS A 43 -13.75 -4.58 13.08
N GLY A 44 -12.44 -4.47 12.93
CA GLY A 44 -11.47 -5.54 13.15
C GLY A 44 -11.27 -6.42 11.93
N ARG A 45 -10.32 -7.35 12.06
CA ARG A 45 -10.04 -8.36 11.04
C ARG A 45 -11.18 -9.36 10.96
N VAL A 46 -11.52 -9.74 9.72
CA VAL A 46 -12.61 -10.65 9.38
C VAL A 46 -12.15 -11.85 8.55
N ALA A 47 -10.99 -11.78 7.89
CA ALA A 47 -10.44 -12.93 7.18
C ALA A 47 -8.92 -12.88 7.06
N ILE A 48 -8.33 -14.07 6.93
CA ILE A 48 -6.94 -14.31 6.53
C ILE A 48 -6.94 -15.36 5.40
N GLY A 49 -6.00 -15.26 4.48
CA GLY A 49 -5.62 -16.34 3.57
C GLY A 49 -4.19 -16.22 3.10
N ARG A 50 -3.72 -17.23 2.36
CA ARG A 50 -2.32 -17.30 1.91
C ARG A 50 -2.16 -17.91 0.53
N ILE A 51 -1.10 -17.49 -0.18
CA ILE A 51 -0.53 -18.17 -1.33
C ILE A 51 0.89 -18.63 -0.92
N PRO A 52 1.29 -19.89 -1.20
CA PRO A 52 2.60 -20.41 -0.83
C PRO A 52 3.78 -19.55 -1.36
N ALA A 53 4.83 -19.39 -0.56
CA ALA A 53 6.01 -18.59 -0.88
C ALA A 53 6.71 -19.01 -2.19
N ASN A 54 6.66 -20.30 -2.53
CA ASN A 54 7.25 -20.86 -3.74
C ASN A 54 6.27 -20.95 -4.93
N GLN A 55 5.11 -20.29 -4.86
CA GLN A 55 4.17 -20.24 -5.98
C GLN A 55 4.86 -19.70 -7.23
N ARG A 56 4.75 -20.45 -8.33
CA ARG A 56 5.30 -20.07 -9.62
C ARG A 56 4.21 -19.55 -10.54
N ASP A 57 4.57 -18.58 -11.36
CA ASP A 57 3.69 -18.08 -12.41
C ASP A 57 3.75 -18.94 -13.68
N LYS A 58 3.02 -18.51 -14.72
CA LYS A 58 2.99 -19.22 -16.01
C LYS A 58 4.32 -19.19 -16.77
N PHE A 59 5.26 -18.34 -16.36
CA PHE A 59 6.62 -18.27 -16.90
C PHE A 59 7.59 -19.16 -16.11
N GLY A 60 7.10 -19.85 -15.07
CA GLY A 60 7.87 -20.79 -14.27
C GLY A 60 8.76 -20.13 -13.22
N GLU A 61 8.61 -18.83 -12.97
CA GLU A 61 9.36 -18.10 -11.96
C GLU A 61 8.53 -17.92 -10.69
N THR A 62 9.19 -17.84 -9.53
CA THR A 62 8.54 -17.43 -8.28
C THR A 62 7.83 -16.10 -8.52
N PHE A 63 6.54 -16.03 -8.24
CA PHE A 63 5.71 -14.92 -8.71
C PHE A 63 5.92 -13.62 -7.92
N GLY A 64 6.46 -13.69 -6.68
CA GLY A 64 6.58 -12.56 -5.76
C GLY A 64 5.25 -12.13 -5.17
N SER A 65 5.23 -11.15 -4.25
CA SER A 65 3.96 -10.67 -3.70
C SER A 65 3.87 -9.17 -3.44
N GLY A 66 2.81 -8.75 -2.76
CA GLY A 66 2.21 -7.42 -2.90
C GLY A 66 3.03 -6.26 -2.35
N SER A 67 3.87 -5.70 -3.22
CA SER A 67 4.33 -4.32 -3.13
C SER A 67 3.19 -3.36 -3.46
N GLY A 68 2.27 -3.72 -4.36
CA GLY A 68 1.03 -2.96 -4.59
C GLY A 68 -0.19 -3.83 -4.92
N MET A 69 -1.41 -3.29 -4.77
CA MET A 69 -2.65 -4.03 -5.07
C MET A 69 -3.80 -3.17 -5.60
N SER A 70 -4.56 -3.72 -6.55
CA SER A 70 -5.81 -3.13 -7.03
C SER A 70 -6.90 -4.20 -7.15
N ILE A 71 -8.00 -4.05 -6.42
CA ILE A 71 -9.18 -4.92 -6.59
C ILE A 71 -9.91 -4.60 -7.89
N ASP A 72 -10.36 -5.64 -8.60
CA ASP A 72 -11.30 -5.51 -9.71
C ASP A 72 -12.73 -5.37 -9.19
N THR A 73 -13.12 -4.13 -8.95
CA THR A 73 -14.48 -3.79 -8.50
C THR A 73 -15.59 -4.30 -9.43
N LYS A 74 -15.31 -4.55 -10.72
CA LYS A 74 -16.30 -5.08 -11.68
C LYS A 74 -16.57 -6.57 -11.50
N SER A 75 -15.59 -7.35 -11.06
CA SER A 75 -15.76 -8.78 -10.77
C SER A 75 -16.20 -9.07 -9.35
N TRP A 76 -16.16 -8.07 -8.46
CA TRP A 76 -16.53 -8.22 -7.05
C TRP A 76 -18.04 -8.42 -6.87
N VAL A 77 -18.42 -9.58 -6.33
CA VAL A 77 -19.80 -10.00 -6.14
C VAL A 77 -20.00 -10.57 -4.75
N ARG A 78 -21.10 -10.20 -4.10
CA ARG A 78 -21.62 -10.83 -2.89
C ARG A 78 -22.59 -11.97 -3.26
N ASN A 79 -22.31 -13.16 -2.76
CA ASN A 79 -23.15 -14.33 -2.92
C ASN A 79 -24.30 -14.33 -1.90
N ALA A 80 -25.34 -15.13 -2.16
CA ALA A 80 -26.52 -15.21 -1.29
C ALA A 80 -26.23 -15.78 0.11
N ASP A 81 -25.16 -16.56 0.26
CA ASP A 81 -24.70 -17.12 1.53
C ASP A 81 -23.82 -16.16 2.35
N GLY A 82 -23.58 -14.95 1.85
CA GLY A 82 -22.75 -13.94 2.51
C GLY A 82 -21.25 -14.05 2.21
N SER A 83 -20.82 -15.03 1.41
CA SER A 83 -19.48 -15.06 0.84
C SER A 83 -19.34 -14.08 -0.33
N TYR A 84 -18.11 -13.84 -0.77
CA TYR A 84 -17.80 -12.96 -1.90
C TYR A 84 -16.85 -13.65 -2.87
N LYS A 85 -16.88 -13.21 -4.12
CA LYS A 85 -15.90 -13.59 -5.14
C LYS A 85 -15.51 -12.38 -5.97
N GLY A 86 -14.32 -12.40 -6.53
CA GLY A 86 -13.84 -11.45 -7.51
C GLY A 86 -12.37 -11.70 -7.83
N SER A 87 -11.74 -10.74 -8.48
CA SER A 87 -10.30 -10.81 -8.77
C SER A 87 -9.61 -9.54 -8.26
N LEU A 88 -8.30 -9.63 -8.05
CA LEU A 88 -7.44 -8.49 -7.77
C LEU A 88 -6.14 -8.62 -8.57
N TRP A 89 -5.48 -7.50 -8.78
CA TRP A 89 -4.12 -7.44 -9.31
C TRP A 89 -3.14 -7.21 -8.17
N LEU A 90 -2.10 -8.04 -8.12
CA LEU A 90 -1.03 -7.98 -7.14
C LEU A 90 0.29 -7.69 -7.86
N LEU A 91 0.96 -6.63 -7.46
CA LEU A 91 2.19 -6.13 -8.06
C LEU A 91 3.37 -6.48 -7.16
N PRO A 92 4.32 -7.32 -7.62
CA PRO A 92 5.60 -7.52 -6.97
C PRO A 92 6.63 -6.43 -7.29
N ASP A 93 7.57 -6.24 -6.36
CA ASP A 93 8.77 -5.41 -6.51
C ASP A 93 9.76 -6.00 -7.55
N ARG A 94 10.99 -5.50 -7.52
CA ARG A 94 12.09 -5.87 -8.42
C ARG A 94 12.67 -7.29 -8.30
N GLY A 95 12.14 -8.18 -7.46
CA GLY A 95 12.61 -9.57 -7.37
C GLY A 95 13.47 -9.87 -6.13
N TYR A 96 13.98 -11.11 -6.04
CA TYR A 96 14.73 -11.51 -4.84
C TYR A 96 16.09 -10.79 -4.75
N ASN A 97 16.53 -10.49 -3.52
CA ASN A 97 17.68 -9.61 -3.27
C ASN A 97 18.91 -10.29 -2.63
N ALA A 98 18.94 -11.63 -2.55
CA ALA A 98 20.00 -12.38 -1.87
C ALA A 98 21.40 -12.26 -2.53
N VAL A 99 21.48 -11.78 -3.78
CA VAL A 99 22.74 -11.59 -4.52
C VAL A 99 22.90 -10.15 -5.04
N GLY A 100 22.20 -9.20 -4.42
CA GLY A 100 21.89 -7.91 -5.04
C GLY A 100 20.68 -8.04 -5.97
N THR A 101 20.36 -6.97 -6.70
CA THR A 101 19.26 -7.00 -7.68
C THR A 101 19.54 -7.99 -8.82
N THR A 102 18.49 -8.52 -9.42
CA THR A 102 18.59 -9.48 -10.52
C THR A 102 17.90 -8.98 -11.77
N ASP A 103 18.17 -9.61 -12.93
CA ASP A 103 17.45 -9.33 -14.19
C ASP A 103 16.04 -9.93 -14.19
N TYR A 104 15.35 -9.86 -13.04
CA TYR A 104 13.94 -10.18 -12.91
C TYR A 104 13.15 -9.34 -13.91
N ARG A 105 12.19 -9.94 -14.60
CA ARG A 105 11.27 -9.22 -15.48
C ARG A 105 10.05 -8.78 -14.65
N PRO A 106 9.84 -7.46 -14.47
CA PRO A 106 8.66 -6.93 -13.82
C PRO A 106 7.37 -7.44 -14.45
N ARG A 107 6.36 -7.72 -13.62
CA ARG A 107 5.10 -8.32 -14.04
C ARG A 107 3.95 -7.92 -13.13
N LEU A 108 2.73 -8.19 -13.56
CA LEU A 108 1.52 -8.04 -12.77
C LEU A 108 0.81 -9.38 -12.66
N ASN A 109 0.46 -9.76 -11.43
CA ASN A 109 -0.22 -11.02 -11.14
C ASN A 109 -1.72 -10.78 -10.98
N THR A 110 -2.54 -11.59 -11.64
CA THR A 110 -4.00 -11.62 -11.44
C THR A 110 -4.34 -12.74 -10.47
N ILE A 111 -5.02 -12.40 -9.38
CA ILE A 111 -5.40 -13.31 -8.31
C ILE A 111 -6.93 -13.42 -8.28
N ASP A 112 -7.44 -14.64 -8.44
CA ASP A 112 -8.85 -14.93 -8.15
C ASP A 112 -9.02 -15.09 -6.65
N VAL A 113 -10.06 -14.47 -6.11
CA VAL A 113 -10.34 -14.44 -4.67
C VAL A 113 -11.77 -14.91 -4.39
N GLN A 114 -11.89 -15.83 -3.44
CA GLN A 114 -13.13 -16.11 -2.73
C GLN A 114 -12.95 -15.70 -1.26
N LEU A 115 -13.85 -14.86 -0.75
CA LEU A 115 -13.82 -14.36 0.62
C LEU A 115 -15.02 -14.90 1.40
N THR A 116 -14.73 -15.58 2.51
CA THR A 116 -15.72 -15.98 3.52
C THR A 116 -15.36 -15.29 4.83
N PRO A 117 -15.90 -14.09 5.10
CA PRO A 117 -15.51 -13.31 6.27
C PRO A 117 -16.18 -13.85 7.53
N ALA A 118 -15.44 -13.91 8.64
CA ALA A 118 -16.05 -13.99 9.97
C ALA A 118 -16.81 -12.70 10.27
N ALA A 119 -17.83 -12.78 11.12
CA ALA A 119 -18.47 -11.57 11.63
C ALA A 119 -17.45 -10.70 12.39
N PRO A 120 -17.56 -9.36 12.33
CA PRO A 120 -16.74 -8.46 13.14
C PRO A 120 -16.63 -8.91 14.61
N GLY A 121 -15.40 -9.00 15.11
CA GLY A 121 -15.09 -9.45 16.48
C GLY A 121 -15.23 -10.96 16.73
N ALA A 122 -15.75 -11.76 15.80
CA ALA A 122 -15.93 -13.20 15.99
C ALA A 122 -14.65 -13.99 15.70
N THR A 123 -14.37 -15.02 16.50
CA THR A 123 -13.30 -15.99 16.20
C THR A 123 -13.77 -16.96 15.12
N PRO A 124 -13.00 -17.18 14.03
CA PRO A 124 -13.28 -18.24 13.07
C PRO A 124 -13.35 -19.63 13.73
N PRO A 125 -14.02 -20.61 13.11
CA PRO A 125 -14.01 -21.99 13.61
C PRO A 125 -12.59 -22.55 13.75
N ALA A 126 -12.38 -23.41 14.75
CA ALA A 126 -11.08 -24.04 14.97
C ALA A 126 -10.61 -24.81 13.72
N GLY A 127 -9.35 -24.62 13.33
CA GLY A 127 -8.77 -25.18 12.11
C GLY A 127 -9.16 -24.45 10.81
N LYS A 128 -9.89 -23.33 10.91
CA LYS A 128 -10.32 -22.45 9.80
C LYS A 128 -9.90 -21.00 10.02
N GLU A 129 -8.97 -20.77 10.94
CA GLU A 129 -8.49 -19.45 11.33
C GLU A 129 -7.93 -18.67 10.14
N GLN A 130 -7.28 -19.34 9.19
CA GLN A 130 -6.61 -18.70 8.04
C GLN A 130 -7.20 -19.14 6.69
N SER A 131 -8.47 -19.54 6.65
CA SER A 131 -9.17 -19.98 5.42
C SER A 131 -10.27 -19.03 4.98
N GLY A 132 -10.27 -17.79 5.48
CA GLY A 132 -11.28 -16.79 5.14
C GLY A 132 -11.06 -16.19 3.75
N VAL A 133 -9.83 -16.20 3.25
CA VAL A 133 -9.50 -15.83 1.86
C VAL A 133 -8.93 -17.06 1.16
N ASP A 134 -9.61 -17.54 0.13
CA ASP A 134 -9.07 -18.49 -0.84
C ASP A 134 -8.59 -17.69 -2.05
N ALA A 135 -7.28 -17.59 -2.21
CA ALA A 135 -6.61 -16.79 -3.23
C ALA A 135 -5.81 -17.69 -4.17
N LYS A 136 -5.96 -17.49 -5.47
CA LYS A 136 -5.30 -18.30 -6.49
C LYS A 136 -4.70 -17.44 -7.59
N LEU A 137 -3.43 -17.67 -7.92
CA LEU A 137 -2.81 -17.08 -9.10
C LEU A 137 -3.51 -17.59 -10.38
N ALA A 138 -4.20 -16.69 -11.06
CA ALA A 138 -4.99 -16.97 -12.26
C ALA A 138 -4.19 -16.69 -13.54
N ASP A 139 -3.47 -15.57 -13.58
CA ASP A 139 -2.64 -15.19 -14.71
C ASP A 139 -1.51 -14.25 -14.28
N THR A 140 -0.52 -14.06 -15.16
CA THR A 140 0.59 -13.12 -14.99
C THR A 140 0.91 -12.41 -16.30
N MET A 141 1.10 -11.09 -16.25
CA MET A 141 1.37 -10.25 -17.42
C MET A 141 2.71 -9.53 -17.26
N MET A 142 3.57 -9.57 -18.26
CA MET A 142 4.88 -8.89 -18.21
C MET A 142 4.72 -7.38 -18.45
N LEU A 143 5.57 -6.59 -17.80
CA LEU A 143 5.69 -5.16 -18.05
C LEU A 143 6.86 -4.90 -19.01
N THR A 144 6.58 -4.20 -20.10
CA THR A 144 7.54 -3.88 -21.16
C THR A 144 7.72 -2.37 -21.29
N ASP A 145 8.85 -1.95 -21.82
CA ASP A 145 9.11 -0.53 -22.05
C ASP A 145 8.28 0.02 -23.23
N ASN A 146 8.41 1.32 -23.50
CA ASN A 146 7.67 1.99 -24.57
C ASN A 146 8.02 1.52 -25.99
N LYS A 147 9.05 0.66 -26.14
CA LYS A 147 9.47 0.04 -27.40
C LYS A 147 9.10 -1.45 -27.45
N GLY A 148 8.42 -1.95 -26.41
CA GLY A 148 8.03 -3.35 -26.29
C GLY A 148 9.18 -4.28 -25.86
N ALA A 149 10.30 -3.72 -25.39
CA ALA A 149 11.39 -4.51 -24.84
C ALA A 149 11.13 -4.87 -23.37
N ASP A 150 11.68 -6.00 -22.91
CA ASP A 150 11.61 -6.39 -21.51
C ASP A 150 12.20 -5.31 -20.60
N THR A 151 11.51 -5.01 -19.50
CA THR A 151 12.05 -4.24 -18.38
C THR A 151 12.82 -5.16 -17.42
N THR A 152 13.48 -4.59 -16.43
CA THR A 152 14.34 -5.34 -15.49
C THR A 152 14.21 -4.83 -14.05
N GLY A 153 14.41 -5.70 -13.07
CA GLY A 153 14.53 -5.35 -11.65
C GLY A 153 15.93 -4.88 -11.23
N LEU A 154 16.92 -4.94 -12.13
CA LEU A 154 18.29 -4.53 -11.82
C LEU A 154 18.39 -3.08 -11.36
N ASP A 155 19.28 -2.83 -10.39
CA ASP A 155 19.69 -1.48 -10.03
C ASP A 155 20.21 -0.76 -11.30
N PRO A 156 19.74 0.47 -11.59
CA PRO A 156 20.23 1.28 -12.70
C PRO A 156 21.75 1.49 -12.69
N ALA A 157 22.39 1.36 -11.52
CA ALA A 157 23.75 1.78 -11.25
C ALA A 157 23.94 3.22 -11.77
N ASN A 158 24.91 3.44 -12.66
CA ASN A 158 25.14 4.77 -13.24
C ASN A 158 24.38 5.02 -14.55
N GLY A 159 23.53 4.09 -14.99
CA GLY A 159 22.81 4.18 -16.24
C GLY A 159 21.56 5.05 -16.18
N VAL A 160 21.46 5.97 -17.15
CA VAL A 160 20.29 6.82 -17.35
C VAL A 160 20.00 6.87 -18.86
N ARG A 161 18.78 6.53 -19.25
CA ARG A 161 18.32 6.69 -20.62
C ARG A 161 17.93 8.16 -20.85
N ASN A 162 18.50 8.78 -21.87
CA ASN A 162 18.16 10.15 -22.26
C ASN A 162 16.69 10.28 -22.70
N PRO A 163 16.07 11.47 -22.54
CA PRO A 163 14.71 11.72 -23.00
C PRO A 163 14.53 11.42 -24.48
N ALA A 164 13.48 10.67 -24.80
CA ALA A 164 13.11 10.28 -26.16
C ALA A 164 11.64 9.86 -26.20
N ASP A 165 11.00 9.98 -27.36
CA ASP A 165 9.65 9.46 -27.59
C ASP A 165 8.58 9.98 -26.59
N GLY A 166 8.74 11.23 -26.11
CA GLY A 166 7.85 11.83 -25.09
C GLY A 166 8.14 11.39 -23.65
N MET A 167 9.11 10.52 -23.43
CA MET A 167 9.56 10.10 -22.10
C MET A 167 10.63 11.06 -21.53
N PRO A 168 10.64 11.27 -20.20
CA PRO A 168 11.72 11.96 -19.50
C PRO A 168 13.01 11.10 -19.47
N LEU A 169 14.01 11.54 -18.70
CA LEU A 169 15.14 10.68 -18.31
C LEU A 169 14.60 9.43 -17.63
N LEU A 170 15.11 8.24 -17.93
CA LEU A 170 14.61 7.00 -17.31
C LEU A 170 15.71 6.17 -16.67
N PRO A 171 15.44 5.45 -15.57
CA PRO A 171 16.37 4.50 -14.99
C PRO A 171 16.73 3.41 -16.01
N GLN A 172 18.02 3.27 -16.33
CA GLN A 172 18.49 2.26 -17.28
C GLN A 172 19.55 1.40 -16.60
N ALA A 173 19.30 0.09 -16.53
CA ALA A 173 20.28 -0.85 -16.00
C ALA A 173 21.48 -1.03 -16.94
N PRO A 174 22.63 -1.54 -16.45
CA PRO A 174 23.82 -1.79 -17.28
C PRO A 174 23.59 -2.71 -18.48
N ASN A 175 22.55 -3.55 -18.46
CA ASN A 175 22.15 -4.39 -19.59
C ASN A 175 21.34 -3.65 -20.68
N GLY A 176 21.12 -2.34 -20.52
CA GLY A 176 20.42 -1.47 -21.46
C GLY A 176 18.89 -1.43 -21.31
N LYS A 177 18.30 -2.29 -20.45
CA LYS A 177 16.86 -2.32 -20.18
C LYS A 177 16.45 -1.21 -19.23
N ILE A 178 15.17 -0.85 -19.26
CA ILE A 178 14.59 0.05 -18.25
C ILE A 178 14.42 -0.70 -16.95
N ALA A 179 14.98 -0.11 -15.90
CA ALA A 179 14.94 -0.63 -14.54
C ALA A 179 13.67 -0.15 -13.85
N LEU A 180 12.96 -1.08 -13.19
CA LEU A 180 11.75 -0.81 -12.42
C LEU A 180 11.83 -1.51 -11.06
N ASP A 181 11.42 -0.79 -10.03
CA ASP A 181 11.15 -1.27 -8.68
C ASP A 181 9.74 -0.83 -8.32
N ASN A 182 8.74 -1.64 -8.67
CA ASN A 182 7.35 -1.21 -8.69
C ASN A 182 6.73 -1.33 -7.31
N GLU A 183 6.10 -0.27 -6.82
CA GLU A 183 5.62 -0.22 -5.44
C GLU A 183 4.11 0.03 -5.28
N ALA A 184 3.41 0.56 -6.28
CA ALA A 184 1.95 0.66 -6.18
C ALA A 184 1.29 0.61 -7.54
N ILE A 185 0.02 0.21 -7.57
CA ILE A 185 -0.76 0.08 -8.81
C ILE A 185 -2.15 0.69 -8.68
N VAL A 186 -2.57 1.40 -9.72
CA VAL A 186 -3.97 1.76 -9.93
C VAL A 186 -4.44 1.27 -11.30
N ARG A 187 -5.39 0.33 -11.32
CA ARG A 187 -6.09 -0.08 -12.56
C ARG A 187 -7.23 0.88 -12.90
N LEU A 188 -7.26 1.31 -14.15
CA LEU A 188 -8.25 2.23 -14.69
C LEU A 188 -9.41 1.48 -15.38
N PRO A 189 -10.60 2.10 -15.52
CA PRO A 189 -11.76 1.46 -16.16
C PRO A 189 -11.53 1.01 -17.61
N ASP A 190 -10.61 1.65 -18.33
CA ASP A 190 -10.21 1.33 -19.71
C ASP A 190 -9.20 0.17 -19.80
N GLY A 191 -8.76 -0.38 -18.66
CA GLY A 191 -7.77 -1.45 -18.57
C GLY A 191 -6.33 -0.94 -18.54
N THR A 192 -6.04 0.33 -18.81
CA THR A 192 -4.69 0.86 -18.54
C THR A 192 -4.43 0.93 -17.04
N MET A 193 -3.17 1.08 -16.66
CA MET A 193 -2.78 1.14 -15.24
C MET A 193 -1.69 2.16 -15.00
N PHE A 194 -1.73 2.81 -13.85
CA PHE A 194 -0.59 3.54 -13.32
C PHE A 194 0.18 2.64 -12.37
N ILE A 195 1.51 2.71 -12.42
CA ILE A 195 2.43 2.04 -11.51
C ILE A 195 3.46 3.06 -11.00
N SER A 196 3.65 3.15 -9.69
CA SER A 196 4.75 3.93 -9.11
C SER A 196 6.03 3.10 -9.01
N ASP A 197 7.16 3.78 -8.95
CA ASP A 197 8.50 3.17 -9.00
C ASP A 197 9.45 3.79 -7.99
N GLU A 198 10.33 3.01 -7.38
CA GLU A 198 11.33 3.54 -6.45
C GLU A 198 12.53 4.19 -7.13
N TYR A 199 12.99 3.62 -8.25
CA TYR A 199 14.22 4.07 -8.89
C TYR A 199 14.07 5.50 -9.40
N GLY A 200 13.06 5.72 -10.25
CA GLY A 200 12.69 6.99 -10.89
C GLY A 200 12.23 8.09 -9.94
N PRO A 201 11.87 7.79 -8.69
CA PRO A 201 10.52 8.01 -8.10
C PRO A 201 9.41 8.44 -9.09
N TYR A 202 9.11 7.62 -10.10
CA TYR A 202 8.19 8.01 -11.19
C TYR A 202 6.81 7.36 -11.07
N ILE A 203 5.85 7.90 -11.82
CA ILE A 203 4.57 7.24 -12.11
C ILE A 203 4.56 6.87 -13.59
N TYR A 204 4.52 5.59 -13.90
CA TYR A 204 4.41 5.07 -15.26
C TYR A 204 2.96 4.70 -15.58
N ARG A 205 2.50 5.00 -16.79
CA ARG A 205 1.24 4.45 -17.31
C ARG A 205 1.55 3.28 -18.23
N PHE A 206 0.91 2.14 -18.01
CA PHE A 206 1.00 0.96 -18.87
C PHE A 206 -0.34 0.69 -19.57
N SER A 207 -0.26 0.13 -20.78
CA SER A 207 -1.41 -0.37 -21.52
C SER A 207 -2.04 -1.57 -20.81
N ALA A 208 -3.23 -1.98 -21.24
CA ALA A 208 -3.89 -3.16 -20.69
C ALA A 208 -3.09 -4.46 -20.87
N ASP A 209 -2.16 -4.49 -21.82
CA ASP A 209 -1.27 -5.60 -22.15
C ASP A 209 0.15 -5.43 -21.55
N GLY A 210 0.37 -4.41 -20.71
CA GLY A 210 1.62 -4.23 -19.98
C GLY A 210 2.71 -3.47 -20.73
N GLN A 211 2.40 -2.70 -21.78
CA GLN A 211 3.38 -1.85 -22.46
C GLN A 211 3.39 -0.45 -21.87
N MET A 212 4.56 0.08 -21.50
CA MET A 212 4.70 1.45 -20.99
C MET A 212 4.27 2.47 -22.05
N MET A 213 3.38 3.38 -21.68
CA MET A 213 2.77 4.40 -22.55
C MET A 213 3.25 5.81 -22.22
N SER A 214 3.41 6.14 -20.94
CA SER A 214 3.94 7.43 -20.48
C SER A 214 4.64 7.30 -19.14
N ALA A 215 5.43 8.32 -18.78
CA ALA A 215 6.09 8.45 -17.50
C ALA A 215 5.92 9.87 -16.98
N THR A 216 5.52 10.01 -15.73
CA THR A 216 5.36 11.28 -15.02
C THR A 216 6.52 11.43 -14.04
N GLN A 217 7.37 12.42 -14.29
CA GLN A 217 8.46 12.81 -13.40
C GLN A 217 7.90 13.65 -12.24
N PRO A 218 8.33 13.42 -10.98
CA PRO A 218 8.01 14.27 -9.85
C PRO A 218 8.77 15.61 -9.91
N PRO A 219 8.53 16.54 -8.96
CA PRO A 219 9.39 17.71 -8.79
C PRO A 219 10.87 17.36 -8.67
N ASP A 220 11.75 18.26 -9.13
CA ASP A 220 13.21 18.06 -9.13
C ASP A 220 13.76 17.77 -7.71
N ALA A 221 13.12 18.30 -6.67
CA ALA A 221 13.43 18.02 -5.27
C ALA A 221 13.43 16.52 -4.91
N LEU A 222 12.72 15.68 -5.66
CA LEU A 222 12.63 14.24 -5.42
C LEU A 222 13.64 13.44 -6.25
N LEU A 223 14.25 14.04 -7.28
CA LEU A 223 15.19 13.35 -8.15
C LEU A 223 16.54 13.12 -7.44
N PRO A 224 17.05 11.88 -7.38
CA PRO A 224 18.30 11.56 -6.71
C PRO A 224 19.50 12.14 -7.48
N MET A 225 20.30 12.95 -6.81
CA MET A 225 21.46 13.61 -7.44
C MET A 225 22.79 13.03 -6.94
N ARG A 226 23.72 12.75 -7.86
CA ARG A 226 25.13 12.45 -7.56
C ARG A 226 26.01 13.29 -8.46
N HIS A 227 27.05 13.90 -7.89
CA HIS A 227 27.96 14.78 -8.62
C HIS A 227 27.25 15.88 -9.45
N GLY A 228 26.10 16.37 -8.98
CA GLY A 228 25.32 17.41 -9.66
C GLY A 228 24.51 16.92 -10.87
N ALA A 229 24.37 15.60 -11.07
CA ALA A 229 23.54 15.01 -12.11
C ALA A 229 22.55 13.99 -11.53
N VAL A 230 21.43 13.78 -12.21
CA VAL A 230 20.45 12.74 -11.85
C VAL A 230 21.11 11.36 -11.95
N ASN A 231 20.97 10.54 -10.91
CA ASN A 231 21.49 9.18 -10.86
C ASN A 231 20.53 8.29 -10.08
N PHE A 232 19.91 7.35 -10.78
CA PHE A 232 18.85 6.50 -10.24
C PHE A 232 19.33 5.27 -9.46
N ALA A 233 20.63 5.14 -9.15
CA ALA A 233 21.11 4.00 -8.37
C ALA A 233 20.38 3.88 -7.02
N SER A 234 20.00 2.66 -6.63
CA SER A 234 19.50 2.36 -5.28
C SER A 234 20.61 1.88 -4.35
N ASN A 235 21.84 1.73 -4.85
CA ASN A 235 22.97 1.15 -4.11
C ASN A 235 22.72 -0.32 -3.72
N ASN A 236 22.05 -1.07 -4.59
CA ASN A 236 21.88 -2.52 -4.55
C ASN A 236 22.40 -3.15 -5.85
N PRO A 237 23.67 -2.90 -6.24
CA PRO A 237 24.18 -3.33 -7.54
C PRO A 237 23.97 -4.84 -7.75
N GLY A 238 23.57 -5.20 -8.97
CA GLY A 238 23.47 -6.61 -9.35
C GLY A 238 24.85 -7.30 -9.42
N PRO A 239 24.88 -8.63 -9.61
CA PRO A 239 26.12 -9.38 -9.68
C PRO A 239 27.11 -8.82 -10.72
N GLY A 240 28.31 -8.46 -10.28
CA GLY A 240 29.39 -7.94 -11.13
C GLY A 240 29.39 -6.42 -11.30
N GLU A 241 28.35 -5.72 -10.82
CA GLU A 241 28.28 -4.26 -10.85
C GLU A 241 28.91 -3.63 -9.59
N THR A 242 29.22 -2.34 -9.69
CA THR A 242 29.81 -1.57 -8.59
C THR A 242 28.78 -0.65 -7.95
N ALA A 243 28.91 -0.45 -6.64
CA ALA A 243 28.12 0.55 -5.93
C ALA A 243 28.35 1.95 -6.53
N PRO A 244 27.32 2.83 -6.51
CA PRO A 244 27.48 4.20 -6.98
C PRO A 244 28.50 4.98 -6.14
N ASP A 245 29.12 5.98 -6.77
CA ASP A 245 29.99 6.97 -6.11
C ASP A 245 29.37 8.38 -6.25
N PRO A 246 29.26 9.16 -5.15
CA PRO A 246 29.29 8.70 -3.76
C PRO A 246 28.22 7.64 -3.50
N LYS A 247 28.33 6.88 -2.40
CA LYS A 247 27.35 5.84 -2.01
C LYS A 247 25.92 6.40 -1.91
N ASP A 248 25.77 7.56 -1.30
CA ASP A 248 24.46 8.18 -1.06
C ASP A 248 24.29 9.47 -1.88
N PRO A 249 23.09 9.74 -2.42
CA PRO A 249 22.87 10.93 -3.23
C PRO A 249 23.01 12.21 -2.38
N SER A 250 23.31 13.35 -3.00
CA SER A 250 23.41 14.63 -2.29
C SER A 250 22.05 15.25 -1.98
N SER A 251 21.06 15.02 -2.83
CA SER A 251 19.68 15.50 -2.74
C SER A 251 18.73 14.49 -3.40
N GLY A 252 17.42 14.69 -3.26
CA GLY A 252 16.41 13.81 -3.83
C GLY A 252 15.97 12.70 -2.88
N ARG A 253 15.25 11.72 -3.43
CA ARG A 253 14.95 10.48 -2.72
C ARG A 253 16.21 9.76 -2.23
N GLN A 254 16.04 8.97 -1.18
CA GLN A 254 17.11 8.15 -0.62
C GLN A 254 17.37 6.88 -1.46
N ASN A 255 18.49 6.21 -1.24
CA ASN A 255 18.72 4.89 -1.80
C ASN A 255 17.57 3.93 -1.38
N ASN A 256 16.82 3.39 -2.35
CA ASN A 256 15.73 2.42 -2.13
C ASN A 256 14.58 2.95 -1.24
N GLN A 257 14.13 4.18 -1.49
CA GLN A 257 13.04 4.86 -0.76
C GLN A 257 12.33 5.86 -1.70
N GLY A 258 11.80 5.36 -2.82
CA GLY A 258 11.18 6.19 -3.87
C GLY A 258 9.67 6.35 -3.67
N LEU A 259 8.89 6.46 -4.76
CA LEU A 259 7.43 6.58 -4.66
C LEU A 259 6.83 5.23 -4.32
N GLU A 260 6.46 5.07 -3.06
CA GLU A 260 5.99 3.79 -2.54
C GLU A 260 4.47 3.67 -2.61
N GLY A 261 3.73 4.62 -2.01
CA GLY A 261 2.27 4.56 -2.02
C GLY A 261 1.68 5.34 -3.18
N MET A 262 0.65 4.78 -3.83
CA MET A 262 -0.10 5.50 -4.85
C MET A 262 -1.56 5.07 -4.92
N SER A 263 -2.47 6.03 -4.99
CA SER A 263 -3.90 5.74 -5.08
C SER A 263 -4.68 6.81 -5.83
N MET A 264 -5.69 6.40 -6.60
CA MET A 264 -6.61 7.30 -7.28
C MET A 264 -7.77 7.64 -6.35
N THR A 265 -8.17 8.91 -6.30
CA THR A 265 -9.36 9.35 -5.56
C THR A 265 -10.61 8.62 -6.02
N PRO A 266 -11.63 8.43 -5.15
CA PRO A 266 -12.82 7.67 -5.51
C PRO A 266 -13.58 8.23 -6.72
N ASP A 267 -13.53 9.55 -6.93
CA ASP A 267 -14.14 10.22 -8.09
C ASP A 267 -13.30 10.13 -9.38
N GLY A 268 -12.12 9.51 -9.32
CA GLY A 268 -11.24 9.26 -10.46
C GLY A 268 -10.51 10.50 -10.99
N LYS A 269 -10.57 11.63 -10.29
CA LYS A 269 -10.02 12.91 -10.79
C LYS A 269 -8.58 13.16 -10.41
N PHE A 270 -8.14 12.62 -9.27
CA PHE A 270 -6.79 12.87 -8.78
C PHE A 270 -6.07 11.57 -8.47
N LEU A 271 -4.79 11.52 -8.81
CA LEU A 271 -3.87 10.47 -8.40
C LEU A 271 -2.96 11.04 -7.30
N ILE A 272 -2.96 10.41 -6.14
CA ILE A 272 -2.09 10.77 -5.03
C ILE A 272 -0.92 9.79 -5.02
N ALA A 273 0.32 10.28 -4.90
CA ALA A 273 1.51 9.47 -4.72
C ALA A 273 2.34 9.99 -3.54
N VAL A 274 2.92 9.09 -2.75
CA VAL A 274 3.67 9.43 -1.53
C VAL A 274 5.04 8.78 -1.59
N LEU A 275 6.08 9.55 -1.25
CA LEU A 275 7.44 9.04 -1.13
C LEU A 275 7.56 8.21 0.16
N GLN A 276 8.28 7.09 0.12
CA GLN A 276 8.42 6.17 1.26
C GLN A 276 8.93 6.86 2.54
N SER A 277 9.83 7.84 2.37
CA SER A 277 10.52 8.58 3.43
C SER A 277 10.94 9.96 2.95
N ALA A 278 11.33 10.85 3.88
CA ALA A 278 11.81 12.18 3.52
C ALA A 278 12.96 12.15 2.51
N THR A 279 13.01 13.15 1.62
CA THR A 279 14.16 13.38 0.75
C THR A 279 15.42 13.67 1.58
N ARG A 280 16.60 13.48 0.99
CA ARG A 280 17.91 13.73 1.61
C ARG A 280 17.96 15.11 2.26
N GLN A 281 17.61 16.15 1.51
CA GLN A 281 17.68 17.54 1.96
C GLN A 281 16.65 17.85 3.06
N ASP A 282 15.58 17.06 3.16
CA ASP A 282 14.53 17.17 4.16
C ASP A 282 14.79 16.31 5.41
N GLY A 283 16.07 15.94 5.64
CA GLY A 283 16.48 15.13 6.79
C GLY A 283 16.36 13.63 6.56
N GLY A 284 16.16 13.19 5.32
CA GLY A 284 16.13 11.79 4.92
C GLY A 284 17.43 11.04 5.22
N ASP A 285 18.55 11.74 5.36
CA ASP A 285 19.90 11.22 5.60
C ASP A 285 20.07 10.43 6.91
N SER A 286 19.10 10.49 7.82
CA SER A 286 19.08 9.70 9.05
C SER A 286 17.69 9.17 9.40
N GLY A 287 17.64 7.93 9.89
CA GLY A 287 16.42 7.28 10.38
C GLY A 287 15.75 8.01 11.56
N SER A 288 16.41 8.97 12.21
CA SER A 288 15.84 9.80 13.28
C SER A 288 15.28 11.15 12.83
N THR A 289 15.56 11.56 11.59
CA THR A 289 15.17 12.89 11.05
C THR A 289 14.30 12.80 9.80
N ARG A 290 14.16 11.61 9.20
CA ARG A 290 13.41 11.36 7.96
C ARG A 290 11.87 11.44 8.07
N GLN A 291 11.34 12.10 9.09
CA GLN A 291 9.91 12.08 9.41
C GLN A 291 9.05 12.73 8.34
N ASN A 292 9.53 13.77 7.66
CA ASN A 292 8.68 14.61 6.82
C ASN A 292 8.77 14.18 5.35
N THR A 293 7.89 13.27 4.93
CA THR A 293 7.77 12.85 3.53
C THR A 293 6.86 13.79 2.72
N ARG A 294 6.75 13.55 1.41
CA ARG A 294 6.00 14.39 0.46
C ARG A 294 4.86 13.58 -0.16
N ALA A 295 3.65 14.16 -0.12
CA ALA A 295 2.49 13.68 -0.87
C ALA A 295 2.22 14.58 -2.07
N LEU A 296 2.20 13.99 -3.26
CA LEU A 296 2.00 14.64 -4.55
C LEU A 296 0.57 14.35 -5.03
N VAL A 297 -0.19 15.38 -5.41
CA VAL A 297 -1.55 15.23 -5.95
C VAL A 297 -1.56 15.68 -7.40
N TYR A 298 -1.83 14.73 -8.30
CA TYR A 298 -1.89 14.96 -9.74
C TYR A 298 -3.34 15.00 -10.23
N ASP A 299 -3.68 16.00 -11.03
CA ASP A 299 -4.90 16.01 -11.85
C ASP A 299 -4.77 14.97 -12.97
N ALA A 300 -5.75 14.07 -13.05
CA ALA A 300 -5.80 12.94 -13.97
C ALA A 300 -6.75 13.16 -15.17
N ALA A 301 -7.14 14.41 -15.46
CA ALA A 301 -7.99 14.72 -16.62
C ALA A 301 -7.33 14.37 -17.96
N ASP A 302 -6.00 14.49 -18.05
CA ASP A 302 -5.19 13.92 -19.13
C ASP A 302 -4.30 12.79 -18.57
N LEU A 303 -4.74 11.55 -18.76
CA LEU A 303 -4.04 10.36 -18.28
C LEU A 303 -2.67 10.15 -18.93
N ALA A 304 -2.37 10.79 -20.06
CA ALA A 304 -1.04 10.73 -20.68
C ALA A 304 -0.06 11.74 -20.05
N HIS A 305 -0.58 12.83 -19.48
CA HIS A 305 0.18 13.95 -18.94
C HIS A 305 -0.38 14.39 -17.58
N LEU A 306 -0.16 13.56 -16.56
CA LEU A 306 -0.55 13.89 -15.19
C LEU A 306 0.03 15.25 -14.78
N LYS A 307 -0.82 16.13 -14.26
CA LYS A 307 -0.41 17.48 -13.86
C LYS A 307 -0.37 17.58 -12.35
N LEU A 308 0.79 17.85 -11.77
CA LEU A 308 0.88 18.17 -10.34
C LEU A 308 0.07 19.44 -10.05
N VAL A 309 -0.83 19.37 -9.07
CA VAL A 309 -1.70 20.49 -8.68
C VAL A 309 -1.59 20.83 -7.20
N HIS A 310 -1.19 19.87 -6.37
CA HIS A 310 -0.89 20.10 -4.95
C HIS A 310 0.30 19.25 -4.49
N GLU A 311 1.01 19.75 -3.50
CA GLU A 311 2.04 19.00 -2.78
C GLU A 311 1.98 19.33 -1.29
N TYR A 312 2.08 18.31 -0.44
CA TYR A 312 1.96 18.46 1.02
C TYR A 312 3.08 17.72 1.75
N VAL A 313 3.50 18.29 2.89
CA VAL A 313 4.38 17.60 3.85
C VAL A 313 3.54 16.67 4.71
N VAL A 314 3.91 15.38 4.73
CA VAL A 314 3.25 14.35 5.54
C VAL A 314 4.23 13.85 6.61
N PRO A 315 3.93 14.03 7.91
CA PRO A 315 4.77 13.53 8.98
C PRO A 315 4.51 12.04 9.18
N LEU A 316 5.52 11.23 8.93
CA LEU A 316 5.51 9.80 9.19
C LEU A 316 5.39 9.50 10.69
N PRO A 317 4.76 8.37 11.08
CA PRO A 317 4.67 7.98 12.47
C PRO A 317 6.04 7.76 13.12
N VAL A 318 6.12 8.06 14.41
CA VAL A 318 7.31 7.84 15.22
C VAL A 318 7.01 6.90 16.37
N PHE A 319 7.94 6.01 16.65
CA PHE A 319 7.84 5.05 17.75
C PHE A 319 9.17 4.94 18.50
N LYS A 320 9.17 4.18 19.60
CA LYS A 320 10.37 3.92 20.40
C LYS A 320 10.85 2.50 20.18
N ASP A 321 12.15 2.33 19.94
CA ASP A 321 12.76 1.01 20.00
C ASP A 321 12.89 0.50 21.45
N ASP A 322 13.33 -0.74 21.62
CA ASP A 322 13.54 -1.35 22.95
C ASP A 322 14.59 -0.61 23.81
N LYS A 323 15.38 0.29 23.21
CA LYS A 323 16.37 1.14 23.89
C LYS A 323 15.86 2.55 24.14
N GLY A 324 14.60 2.86 23.83
CA GLY A 324 13.96 4.16 24.00
C GLY A 324 14.36 5.21 22.93
N LYS A 325 15.07 4.81 21.87
CA LYS A 325 15.42 5.69 20.75
C LYS A 325 14.18 5.95 19.90
N THR A 326 14.00 7.21 19.49
CA THR A 326 12.97 7.56 18.51
C THR A 326 13.36 7.03 17.14
N ILE A 327 12.46 6.25 16.54
CA ILE A 327 12.57 5.73 15.18
C ILE A 327 11.38 6.25 14.37
N VAL A 328 11.60 6.50 13.08
CA VAL A 328 10.57 6.88 12.11
C VAL A 328 10.13 5.63 11.33
N ALA A 329 8.84 5.32 11.36
CA ALA A 329 8.23 4.30 10.51
C ALA A 329 8.25 4.77 9.05
N ALA A 330 8.49 3.85 8.11
CA ALA A 330 8.42 4.15 6.68
C ALA A 330 6.98 4.00 6.18
N GLN A 331 6.57 4.82 5.20
CA GLN A 331 5.30 4.64 4.50
C GLN A 331 5.43 3.51 3.48
N SER A 332 4.45 2.62 3.42
CA SER A 332 4.47 1.43 2.56
C SER A 332 3.32 1.37 1.55
N GLU A 333 2.15 1.96 1.83
CA GLU A 333 1.06 2.06 0.83
C GLU A 333 0.09 3.18 1.19
N ILE A 334 -0.72 3.64 0.24
CA ILE A 334 -1.88 4.50 0.51
C ILE A 334 -3.18 4.04 -0.15
N VAL A 335 -4.31 4.44 0.44
CA VAL A 335 -5.63 4.36 -0.22
C VAL A 335 -6.32 5.72 -0.14
N ALA A 336 -6.57 6.34 -1.29
CA ALA A 336 -7.21 7.65 -1.34
C ALA A 336 -8.69 7.56 -0.93
N LEU A 337 -9.09 8.39 0.03
CA LEU A 337 -10.49 8.49 0.49
C LEU A 337 -11.18 9.72 -0.11
N SER A 338 -10.40 10.77 -0.35
CA SER A 338 -10.80 12.02 -1.02
C SER A 338 -9.54 12.70 -1.57
N PRO A 339 -9.66 13.83 -2.29
CA PRO A 339 -8.49 14.64 -2.65
C PRO A 339 -7.73 15.22 -1.46
N GLN A 340 -8.31 15.20 -0.25
CA GLN A 340 -7.75 15.81 0.96
C GLN A 340 -7.47 14.80 2.08
N SER A 341 -7.77 13.52 1.88
CA SER A 341 -7.60 12.50 2.92
C SER A 341 -7.32 11.12 2.33
N PHE A 342 -6.40 10.38 2.92
CA PHE A 342 -6.05 9.03 2.50
C PHE A 342 -5.62 8.16 3.69
N LEU A 343 -5.79 6.85 3.56
CA LEU A 343 -5.15 5.88 4.44
C LEU A 343 -3.69 5.74 4.06
N MET A 344 -2.81 5.57 5.04
CA MET A 344 -1.38 5.36 4.86
C MET A 344 -0.94 4.18 5.72
N LEU A 345 -0.47 3.11 5.09
CA LEU A 345 0.18 2.00 5.79
C LEU A 345 1.61 2.40 6.09
N ALA A 346 2.01 2.31 7.35
CA ALA A 346 3.36 2.59 7.79
C ALA A 346 3.87 1.48 8.73
N ARG A 347 5.17 1.18 8.63
CA ARG A 347 5.80 0.08 9.37
C ARG A 347 7.21 0.40 9.85
N ASP A 348 7.66 -0.38 10.83
CA ASP A 348 9.08 -0.53 11.14
C ASP A 348 9.79 -1.44 10.12
N SER A 349 11.08 -1.69 10.36
CA SER A 349 11.91 -2.52 9.47
C SER A 349 12.83 -3.43 10.29
N GLY A 350 13.18 -4.58 9.71
CA GLY A 350 14.04 -5.63 10.29
C GLY A 350 13.37 -6.55 11.31
N ASN A 351 12.03 -6.51 11.43
CA ASN A 351 11.26 -7.23 12.43
C ASN A 351 10.10 -8.04 11.81
N GLY A 352 9.93 -9.30 12.20
CA GLY A 352 8.84 -10.19 11.78
C GLY A 352 9.34 -11.54 11.25
N TYR A 353 8.40 -12.34 10.73
CA TYR A 353 8.75 -13.63 10.11
C TYR A 353 9.71 -13.47 8.94
N GLY A 354 10.75 -14.30 8.91
CA GLY A 354 11.84 -14.21 7.94
C GLY A 354 12.98 -13.26 8.34
N GLN A 355 12.80 -12.45 9.39
CA GLN A 355 13.81 -11.50 9.87
C GLN A 355 14.50 -11.96 11.15
N LYS A 356 15.62 -11.28 11.49
CA LYS A 356 16.35 -11.50 12.74
C LYS A 356 15.59 -10.98 13.96
N GLY A 357 14.98 -9.80 13.84
CA GLY A 357 14.06 -9.28 14.85
C GLY A 357 12.72 -9.98 14.72
N GLU A 358 12.13 -10.42 15.82
CA GLU A 358 10.89 -11.21 15.76
C GLU A 358 9.64 -10.34 15.91
N LYS A 359 9.74 -9.21 16.61
CA LYS A 359 8.60 -8.39 17.02
C LYS A 359 8.61 -7.03 16.33
N SER A 360 7.62 -6.79 15.49
CA SER A 360 7.36 -5.45 14.95
C SER A 360 6.89 -4.53 16.07
N LEU A 361 7.51 -3.35 16.19
CA LEU A 361 7.15 -2.33 17.17
C LEU A 361 6.14 -1.32 16.62
N TYR A 362 6.04 -1.22 15.30
CA TYR A 362 5.06 -0.38 14.63
C TYR A 362 4.64 -1.00 13.31
N ARG A 363 3.34 -1.26 13.15
CA ARG A 363 2.72 -1.57 11.87
C ARG A 363 1.28 -1.14 11.92
N SER A 364 0.96 -0.07 11.21
CA SER A 364 -0.34 0.57 11.35
C SER A 364 -0.82 1.14 10.03
N ILE A 365 -2.14 1.20 9.88
CA ILE A 365 -2.80 2.01 8.88
C ILE A 365 -3.27 3.28 9.59
N ASP A 366 -2.72 4.40 9.17
CA ASP A 366 -2.99 5.73 9.66
C ASP A 366 -3.90 6.49 8.68
N ILE A 367 -4.66 7.47 9.15
CA ILE A 367 -5.38 8.41 8.28
C ILE A 367 -4.56 9.69 8.20
N VAL A 368 -4.30 10.13 6.98
CA VAL A 368 -3.65 11.40 6.67
C VAL A 368 -4.70 12.41 6.19
N ASP A 369 -4.71 13.59 6.78
CA ASP A 369 -5.57 14.73 6.42
C ASP A 369 -4.72 15.95 6.02
N VAL A 370 -4.82 16.33 4.75
CA VAL A 370 -4.10 17.48 4.17
C VAL A 370 -4.99 18.73 4.09
N SER A 371 -6.26 18.68 4.49
CA SER A 371 -7.23 19.79 4.32
C SER A 371 -6.78 21.11 4.95
N ALA A 372 -5.99 21.04 6.01
CA ALA A 372 -5.44 22.20 6.70
C ALA A 372 -3.91 22.31 6.60
N ALA A 373 -3.28 21.48 5.77
CA ALA A 373 -1.84 21.53 5.48
C ALA A 373 -1.52 22.67 4.51
N THR A 374 -0.27 23.14 4.53
CA THR A 374 0.21 24.11 3.54
C THR A 374 0.49 23.38 2.24
N ASP A 375 -0.18 23.80 1.16
CA ASP A 375 0.17 23.39 -0.19
C ASP A 375 1.47 24.10 -0.61
N ILE A 376 2.49 23.31 -0.89
CA ILE A 376 3.83 23.79 -1.26
C ILE A 376 4.14 23.63 -2.75
N HIS A 377 3.18 23.13 -3.54
CA HIS A 377 3.35 22.98 -4.98
C HIS A 377 3.66 24.32 -5.66
N GLY A 378 4.59 24.29 -6.63
CA GLY A 378 4.98 25.45 -7.42
C GLY A 378 5.79 26.48 -6.63
N THR A 379 6.33 26.08 -5.48
CA THR A 379 7.19 26.92 -4.65
C THR A 379 8.67 26.56 -4.82
N ALA A 380 9.55 27.23 -4.07
CA ALA A 380 10.97 26.88 -4.06
C ALA A 380 11.26 25.47 -3.50
N PHE A 381 10.30 24.86 -2.79
CA PHE A 381 10.44 23.51 -2.22
C PHE A 381 10.34 22.39 -3.25
N ASP A 382 9.98 22.69 -4.50
CA ASP A 382 9.94 21.77 -5.64
C ASP A 382 11.34 21.56 -6.25
N ALA A 383 12.32 22.36 -5.84
CA ALA A 383 13.71 22.34 -6.29
C ALA A 383 14.68 22.18 -5.10
N ASP A 384 15.79 22.92 -5.08
CA ASP A 384 16.88 22.71 -4.12
C ASP A 384 16.61 23.20 -2.68
N LYS A 385 15.52 23.94 -2.44
CA LYS A 385 15.22 24.45 -1.08
C LYS A 385 14.63 23.31 -0.23
N PRO A 386 15.29 22.88 0.85
CA PRO A 386 14.70 21.89 1.76
C PRO A 386 13.50 22.46 2.49
N VAL A 387 12.42 21.69 2.59
CA VAL A 387 11.24 22.01 3.41
C VAL A 387 11.42 21.59 4.86
N ALA A 388 12.24 20.58 5.14
CA ALA A 388 12.45 20.10 6.50
C ALA A 388 13.92 19.78 6.82
N PRO A 389 14.87 20.73 6.69
CA PRO A 389 16.29 20.46 6.92
C PRO A 389 16.53 19.81 8.29
N LYS A 390 17.20 18.65 8.30
CA LYS A 390 17.44 17.83 9.51
C LYS A 390 16.14 17.43 10.25
N GLY A 391 15.04 17.30 9.53
CA GLY A 391 13.72 16.95 10.06
C GLY A 391 12.94 18.12 10.68
N VAL A 392 13.47 19.34 10.66
CA VAL A 392 12.78 20.53 11.20
C VAL A 392 12.05 21.24 10.06
N VAL A 393 10.72 21.15 10.05
CA VAL A 393 9.86 21.78 9.03
C VAL A 393 10.03 23.31 9.03
N ASP A 394 10.14 23.91 7.84
CA ASP A 394 10.17 25.35 7.63
C ASP A 394 8.96 26.00 8.31
N ALA A 395 9.18 27.09 9.04
CA ALA A 395 8.15 27.74 9.85
C ALA A 395 6.95 28.28 9.04
N SER A 396 7.10 28.43 7.73
CA SER A 396 6.00 28.80 6.82
C SER A 396 5.10 27.62 6.42
N VAL A 397 5.49 26.39 6.74
CA VAL A 397 4.81 25.16 6.29
C VAL A 397 4.15 24.48 7.48
N LYS A 398 2.84 24.28 7.36
CA LYS A 398 2.07 23.43 8.25
C LYS A 398 1.96 22.02 7.64
N PRO A 399 2.50 20.98 8.29
CA PRO A 399 2.37 19.60 7.80
C PRO A 399 0.93 19.07 7.94
N ALA A 400 0.66 17.97 7.24
CA ALA A 400 -0.58 17.21 7.34
C ALA A 400 -0.80 16.65 8.75
N THR A 401 -2.06 16.38 9.09
CA THR A 401 -2.40 15.67 10.32
C THR A 401 -2.40 14.16 10.05
N VAL A 402 -1.78 13.38 10.93
CA VAL A 402 -1.78 11.91 10.87
C VAL A 402 -2.40 11.35 12.14
N SER A 403 -3.31 10.39 12.01
CA SER A 403 -4.02 9.76 13.13
C SER A 403 -4.10 8.25 12.95
N GLN A 404 -3.69 7.49 13.96
CA GLN A 404 -3.72 6.03 13.93
C GLN A 404 -5.14 5.50 13.80
N PHE A 405 -5.38 4.59 12.84
CA PHE A 405 -6.70 4.00 12.59
C PHE A 405 -6.76 2.48 12.84
N ILE A 406 -5.82 1.71 12.29
CA ILE A 406 -5.75 0.27 12.48
C ILE A 406 -4.34 -0.08 12.95
N ASP A 407 -4.21 -0.61 14.17
CA ASP A 407 -2.99 -1.32 14.59
C ASP A 407 -3.04 -2.75 14.04
N ILE A 408 -2.18 -3.06 13.06
CA ILE A 408 -2.12 -4.40 12.47
C ILE A 408 -1.54 -5.41 13.47
N ASN A 409 -0.76 -4.93 14.44
CA ASN A 409 -0.13 -5.72 15.47
C ASN A 409 -1.03 -5.99 16.69
N ASP A 410 -2.32 -5.62 16.65
CA ASP A 410 -3.26 -5.88 17.75
C ASP A 410 -3.29 -7.38 18.10
N SER A 411 -2.81 -7.70 19.29
CA SER A 411 -2.58 -9.08 19.70
C SER A 411 -3.87 -9.87 19.96
N ALA A 412 -4.93 -9.20 20.41
CA ALA A 412 -6.22 -9.86 20.63
C ALA A 412 -6.88 -10.22 19.30
N ASP A 413 -6.79 -9.32 18.32
CA ASP A 413 -7.30 -9.52 16.98
C ASP A 413 -6.47 -10.56 16.20
N LEU A 414 -5.14 -10.54 16.31
CA LEU A 414 -4.26 -11.55 15.72
C LEU A 414 -4.53 -12.96 16.25
N ALA A 415 -4.70 -13.09 17.57
CA ALA A 415 -4.92 -14.39 18.21
C ALA A 415 -6.20 -15.09 17.71
N ARG A 416 -7.25 -14.33 17.33
CA ARG A 416 -8.47 -14.88 16.72
C ARG A 416 -8.18 -15.68 15.45
N PHE A 417 -7.16 -15.29 14.69
CA PHE A 417 -6.78 -15.91 13.42
C PHE A 417 -5.54 -16.82 13.55
N GLY A 418 -5.15 -17.18 14.78
CA GLY A 418 -3.97 -18.00 15.03
C GLY A 418 -2.66 -17.34 14.57
N LEU A 419 -2.65 -16.01 14.50
CA LEU A 419 -1.48 -15.20 14.17
C LEU A 419 -0.94 -14.52 15.44
N HIS A 420 0.28 -14.02 15.35
CA HIS A 420 0.91 -13.25 16.41
C HIS A 420 1.97 -12.28 15.87
N ASN A 421 2.48 -11.40 16.73
CA ASN A 421 3.57 -10.47 16.43
C ASN A 421 4.65 -10.63 17.51
N GLY A 422 5.77 -11.25 17.16
CA GLY A 422 6.86 -11.59 18.07
C GLY A 422 7.15 -13.08 18.14
N ALA A 423 7.71 -13.51 19.28
CA ALA A 423 8.08 -14.90 19.49
C ALA A 423 6.83 -15.81 19.58
N PRO A 424 6.89 -17.05 19.04
CA PRO A 424 8.03 -17.64 18.33
C PRO A 424 8.12 -17.17 16.87
N ASN A 425 9.32 -16.93 16.34
CA ASN A 425 9.49 -16.50 14.94
C ASN A 425 9.16 -17.62 13.93
N ASP A 426 7.88 -17.88 13.73
CA ASP A 426 7.32 -18.96 12.93
C ASP A 426 6.40 -18.44 11.82
N ARG A 427 5.85 -19.36 11.02
CA ARG A 427 4.96 -19.03 9.89
C ARG A 427 3.72 -18.21 10.29
N ASN A 428 3.34 -18.22 11.57
CA ASN A 428 2.19 -17.47 12.09
C ASN A 428 2.59 -16.14 12.74
N ASN A 429 3.89 -15.85 12.89
CA ASN A 429 4.38 -14.51 13.11
C ASN A 429 4.10 -13.68 11.84
N LEU A 430 3.68 -12.42 11.99
CA LEU A 430 3.54 -11.55 10.83
C LEU A 430 4.92 -11.28 10.20
N SER A 431 5.02 -11.37 8.88
CA SER A 431 6.21 -10.99 8.10
C SER A 431 6.50 -9.50 8.22
N GLU A 432 7.73 -9.08 7.91
CA GLU A 432 8.18 -7.69 8.07
C GLU A 432 7.34 -6.70 7.26
N LYS A 433 7.37 -6.85 5.94
CA LYS A 433 6.82 -5.90 4.99
C LYS A 433 5.32 -6.08 4.80
N TRP A 434 4.59 -4.98 4.71
CA TRP A 434 3.17 -4.94 4.40
C TRP A 434 2.95 -3.71 3.53
N GLU A 435 2.65 -3.92 2.25
CA GLU A 435 2.88 -2.89 1.22
C GLU A 435 1.71 -2.82 0.21
N ALA A 436 0.71 -3.68 0.31
CA ALA A 436 -0.44 -3.65 -0.60
C ALA A 436 -1.75 -3.39 0.15
N MET A 437 -2.57 -2.45 -0.33
CA MET A 437 -3.91 -2.16 0.20
C MET A 437 -4.94 -1.91 -0.90
N SER A 438 -6.17 -2.37 -0.69
CA SER A 438 -7.27 -2.06 -1.61
C SER A 438 -8.64 -2.24 -0.94
N LEU A 439 -9.64 -1.47 -1.38
CA LEU A 439 -10.99 -1.50 -0.82
C LEU A 439 -11.97 -2.21 -1.75
N ALA A 440 -12.83 -3.04 -1.16
CA ALA A 440 -14.02 -3.60 -1.81
C ALA A 440 -15.26 -3.34 -0.97
N SER A 441 -16.38 -2.94 -1.57
CA SER A 441 -17.63 -2.77 -0.82
C SER A 441 -18.09 -4.10 -0.22
N VAL A 442 -18.69 -4.07 0.97
CA VAL A 442 -19.38 -5.24 1.52
C VAL A 442 -20.70 -5.54 0.78
N LEU A 443 -21.16 -4.68 -0.13
CA LEU A 443 -22.37 -4.87 -0.95
C LEU A 443 -23.60 -5.30 -0.14
N ASP A 444 -23.69 -4.88 1.12
CA ASP A 444 -24.84 -5.10 1.99
C ASP A 444 -25.64 -3.79 2.05
N PRO A 445 -26.91 -3.78 1.61
CA PRO A 445 -27.74 -2.58 1.64
C PRO A 445 -27.92 -1.97 3.04
N ASN A 446 -27.72 -2.75 4.11
CA ASN A 446 -27.79 -2.25 5.49
C ASN A 446 -26.47 -1.65 5.97
N LEU A 447 -25.37 -1.88 5.25
CA LEU A 447 -24.04 -1.39 5.56
C LEU A 447 -23.44 -0.67 4.33
N PRO A 448 -24.10 0.37 3.79
CA PRO A 448 -23.71 0.98 2.51
C PRO A 448 -22.36 1.70 2.56
N ASN A 449 -21.87 2.03 3.76
CA ASN A 449 -20.58 2.68 3.98
C ASN A 449 -19.50 1.69 4.47
N ASP A 450 -19.80 0.39 4.48
CA ASP A 450 -18.83 -0.62 4.90
C ASP A 450 -18.05 -1.18 3.71
N TYR A 451 -16.77 -1.40 3.97
CA TYR A 451 -15.82 -1.94 3.02
C TYR A 451 -14.97 -3.02 3.67
N PHE A 452 -14.54 -3.98 2.86
CA PHE A 452 -13.39 -4.81 3.14
C PHE A 452 -12.13 -4.06 2.70
N LEU A 453 -11.25 -3.78 3.65
CA LEU A 453 -9.88 -3.33 3.39
C LEU A 453 -8.99 -4.56 3.34
N PHE A 454 -8.61 -4.95 2.11
CA PHE A 454 -7.61 -5.97 1.88
C PHE A 454 -6.23 -5.34 2.12
N VAL A 455 -5.38 -6.09 2.82
CA VAL A 455 -3.98 -5.75 3.08
C VAL A 455 -3.15 -6.99 2.76
N ALA A 456 -2.10 -6.86 1.96
CA ALA A 456 -1.19 -7.97 1.64
C ALA A 456 0.25 -7.61 1.96
N ASN A 457 1.05 -8.63 2.28
CA ASN A 457 2.48 -8.44 2.44
C ASN A 457 3.23 -8.54 1.12
N ASP A 458 4.24 -7.68 0.96
CA ASP A 458 5.41 -8.05 0.19
C ASP A 458 6.15 -9.15 0.98
N ASN A 459 6.53 -10.21 0.28
CA ASN A 459 7.27 -11.32 0.88
C ASN A 459 8.74 -11.34 0.49
N ASP A 460 9.25 -10.31 -0.21
CA ASP A 460 10.63 -10.19 -0.68
C ASP A 460 11.09 -11.41 -1.51
N PHE A 461 10.15 -12.14 -2.11
CA PHE A 461 10.41 -13.43 -2.76
C PHE A 461 11.08 -14.47 -1.84
N LEU A 462 10.91 -14.34 -0.51
CA LEU A 462 11.61 -15.13 0.50
C LEU A 462 11.05 -16.57 0.57
N THR A 463 11.72 -17.50 -0.13
CA THR A 463 11.39 -18.92 -0.14
C THR A 463 12.63 -19.80 -0.24
N GLN A 464 12.58 -21.01 0.32
CA GLN A 464 13.63 -22.03 0.22
C GLN A 464 13.57 -22.87 -1.07
N ASP A 465 12.56 -22.65 -1.91
CA ASP A 465 12.33 -23.34 -3.20
C ASP A 465 12.03 -22.33 -4.32
N GLY A 466 12.89 -21.32 -4.44
CA GLY A 466 12.75 -20.25 -5.41
C GLY A 466 13.28 -20.59 -6.80
N PHE A 467 12.71 -20.00 -7.85
CA PHE A 467 13.26 -20.02 -9.21
C PHE A 467 13.06 -18.66 -9.88
N GLN A 468 14.12 -18.01 -10.33
CA GLN A 468 14.06 -16.71 -11.01
C GLN A 468 15.30 -16.54 -11.90
N VAL A 469 15.15 -15.86 -13.04
CA VAL A 469 16.24 -15.58 -13.99
C VAL A 469 16.96 -16.87 -14.45
N GLY A 470 16.18 -17.94 -14.66
CA GLY A 470 16.69 -19.22 -15.16
C GLY A 470 17.46 -20.06 -14.15
N ALA A 471 17.50 -19.68 -12.88
CA ALA A 471 18.20 -20.40 -11.82
C ALA A 471 17.32 -20.64 -10.59
N ALA A 472 17.57 -21.75 -9.90
CA ALA A 472 17.01 -21.97 -8.58
C ALA A 472 17.74 -21.09 -7.55
N TYR A 473 17.02 -20.59 -6.54
CA TYR A 473 17.58 -19.82 -5.44
C TYR A 473 16.97 -20.24 -4.11
N LYS A 474 17.60 -19.80 -3.02
CA LYS A 474 17.06 -19.87 -1.67
C LYS A 474 17.11 -18.48 -1.05
N GLY A 475 15.99 -18.04 -0.51
CA GLY A 475 15.91 -16.82 0.27
C GLY A 475 16.75 -16.93 1.53
N ASP A 476 17.26 -15.79 1.99
CA ASP A 476 18.05 -15.72 3.21
C ASP A 476 17.23 -16.10 4.45
N GLY A 477 17.90 -16.51 5.53
CA GLY A 477 17.25 -16.77 6.81
C GLY A 477 16.47 -18.08 6.93
N GLY A 478 16.34 -18.87 5.85
CA GLY A 478 15.78 -20.22 5.93
C GLY A 478 14.25 -20.29 6.04
N ALA A 479 13.56 -19.16 5.86
CA ALA A 479 12.10 -19.07 5.95
C ALA A 479 11.42 -19.21 4.58
N ASP A 480 10.14 -19.60 4.62
CA ASP A 480 9.20 -19.53 3.50
C ASP A 480 8.08 -18.55 3.88
N VAL A 481 8.23 -17.30 3.45
CA VAL A 481 7.26 -16.23 3.75
C VAL A 481 6.16 -16.26 2.69
N ASP A 482 5.06 -16.91 3.05
CA ASP A 482 3.87 -16.93 2.19
C ASP A 482 3.36 -15.50 1.93
N THR A 483 2.78 -15.30 0.76
CA THR A 483 1.90 -14.15 0.53
C THR A 483 0.67 -14.33 1.41
N MET A 484 0.43 -13.42 2.34
CA MET A 484 -0.69 -13.39 3.24
C MET A 484 -1.60 -12.22 2.88
N PHE A 485 -2.90 -12.51 2.81
CA PHE A 485 -3.94 -11.50 2.76
C PHE A 485 -4.58 -11.38 4.15
N GLN A 486 -4.68 -10.16 4.65
CA GLN A 486 -5.53 -9.79 5.76
C GLN A 486 -6.70 -8.96 5.26
N VAL A 487 -7.89 -9.20 5.79
CA VAL A 487 -9.07 -8.43 5.43
C VAL A 487 -9.67 -7.85 6.71
N PHE A 488 -9.74 -6.52 6.77
CA PHE A 488 -10.44 -5.78 7.81
C PHE A 488 -11.80 -5.34 7.27
N GLN A 489 -12.83 -5.35 8.12
CA GLN A 489 -14.06 -4.65 7.79
C GLN A 489 -13.99 -3.25 8.41
N VAL A 490 -14.28 -2.23 7.61
CA VAL A 490 -14.20 -0.82 8.02
C VAL A 490 -15.45 -0.07 7.57
N THR A 491 -15.89 0.91 8.34
CA THR A 491 -16.89 1.89 7.89
C THR A 491 -16.17 3.16 7.47
N ILE A 492 -16.40 3.59 6.22
CA ILE A 492 -15.82 4.80 5.63
C ILE A 492 -16.97 5.61 5.00
N PRO A 493 -17.62 6.52 5.74
CA PRO A 493 -18.73 7.30 5.23
C PRO A 493 -18.31 8.22 4.08
N GLY A 494 -19.16 8.34 3.06
CA GLY A 494 -18.96 9.31 1.97
C GLY A 494 -17.93 8.90 0.91
N LEU A 495 -17.34 7.71 1.02
CA LEU A 495 -16.55 7.13 -0.05
C LEU A 495 -17.50 6.87 -1.24
N SER A 496 -17.42 7.74 -2.26
CA SER A 496 -18.29 7.64 -3.44
C SER A 496 -17.99 6.33 -4.14
N ALA A 497 -18.98 5.45 -4.30
CA ALA A 497 -18.80 4.20 -5.01
C ALA A 497 -18.41 4.47 -6.49
N LYS A 498 -17.45 3.70 -7.00
CA LYS A 498 -17.15 3.62 -8.43
C LYS A 498 -18.26 2.91 -9.20
#